data_AF-A0A1I6M7A4-F1
#
_entry.id   AF-A0A1I6M7A4-F1
#
_cell.length_a   1.000
_cell.length_b   1.000
_cell.length_c   1.000
_cell.angle_alpha   90.00
_cell.angle_beta   90.00
_cell.angle_gamma   90.00
#
_symmetry.space_group_name_H-M   'P 1'
#
loop_
_entity.id
_entity.type
_entity.pdbx_description
1 polymer ?
#
loop_
_entity_poly.entity_id
_entity_poly.type
_entity_poly.pdbx_seq_one_letter_code
_entity_poly.pdbx_strand_id
1 'polypeptide(L)' 'MSYLNLTNETWLDLTVNLVPLAILAFMDVLFWVVNPWGWDPLIIVVSHFLTLFPLLLLAILTYVSGLFVQRDEGKAAARE' A
#
# COMPACT_ATOMS: atom_id res chain seq x y z
N MET A 1 -22.78 -16.30 -1.98
CA MET A 1 -22.18 -15.51 -0.90
C MET A 1 -20.83 -14.97 -1.35
N SER A 2 -20.81 -13.97 -2.24
CA SER A 2 -19.61 -13.18 -2.52
C SER A 2 -19.81 -11.85 -1.77
N TYR A 3 -19.21 -11.72 -0.60
CA TYR A 3 -19.33 -10.52 0.23
C TYR A 3 -18.47 -9.35 -0.29
N LEU A 4 -17.70 -9.58 -1.36
CA LEU A 4 -16.88 -8.60 -2.05
C LEU A 4 -17.26 -8.62 -3.53
N ASN A 5 -18.33 -7.92 -3.91
CA ASN A 5 -18.63 -7.61 -5.32
C ASN A 5 -17.73 -6.46 -5.80
N LEU A 6 -16.43 -6.53 -5.52
CA LEU A 6 -15.45 -5.60 -6.05
C LEU A 6 -15.42 -5.81 -7.57
N THR A 7 -15.69 -4.76 -8.34
CA THR A 7 -15.55 -4.83 -9.80
C THR A 7 -14.10 -5.15 -10.20
N ASN A 8 -13.88 -5.69 -11.40
CA ASN A 8 -12.52 -6.02 -11.88
C ASN A 8 -11.58 -4.80 -11.85
N GLU A 9 -12.13 -3.59 -12.01
CA GLU A 9 -11.40 -2.32 -11.94
C GLU A 9 -10.96 -2.01 -10.50
N THR A 10 -11.83 -2.20 -9.50
CA THR A 10 -11.46 -2.01 -8.10
C THR A 10 -10.36 -2.96 -7.65
N TRP A 11 -10.43 -4.22 -8.09
CA TRP A 11 -9.38 -5.20 -7.83
C TRP A 11 -8.04 -4.80 -8.48
N LEU A 12 -8.09 -4.27 -9.70
CA LEU A 12 -6.91 -3.76 -10.39
C LEU A 12 -6.28 -2.59 -9.62
N ASP A 13 -7.08 -1.60 -9.20
CA ASP A 13 -6.59 -0.43 -8.47
C ASP A 13 -5.98 -0.79 -7.10
N LEU A 14 -6.64 -1.68 -6.36
CA LEU A 14 -6.10 -2.20 -5.10
C LEU A 14 -4.79 -2.96 -5.32
N THR A 15 -4.72 -3.80 -6.36
CA THR A 15 -3.52 -4.59 -6.66
C THR A 15 -2.36 -3.70 -7.11
N VAL A 16 -2.61 -2.69 -7.95
CA VAL A 16 -1.61 -1.73 -8.42
C VAL A 16 -0.98 -0.96 -7.27
N ASN A 17 -1.72 -0.70 -6.19
CA ASN A 17 -1.17 -0.09 -4.97
C ASN A 17 -0.55 -1.10 -4.00
N LEU A 18 -1.10 -2.32 -3.92
CA LEU A 18 -0.63 -3.38 -3.03
C LEU A 18 0.77 -3.90 -3.41
N VAL A 19 1.07 -4.02 -4.70
CA VAL A 19 2.37 -4.49 -5.18
C VAL A 19 3.52 -3.56 -4.73
N PRO A 20 3.47 -2.23 -4.96
CA PRO A 20 4.44 -1.29 -4.40
C PRO A 20 4.55 -1.38 -2.88
N LEU A 21 3.43 -1.50 -2.18
CA LEU A 21 3.39 -1.67 -0.72
C LEU A 21 4.19 -2.89 -0.26
N ALA A 22 3.97 -4.03 -0.91
CA ALA A 22 4.67 -5.27 -0.61
C ALA A 22 6.18 -5.16 -0.89
N ILE A 23 6.56 -4.53 -2.00
CA ILE A 23 7.97 -4.30 -2.35
C ILE A 23 8.65 -3.40 -1.31
N LEU A 24 8.02 -2.30 -0.90
CA LEU A 24 8.58 -1.39 0.11
C LEU A 24 8.74 -2.08 1.46
N ALA A 25 7.73 -2.83 1.90
CA ALA A 25 7.80 -3.58 3.15
C ALA A 25 8.91 -4.64 3.12
N PHE A 26 9.01 -5.37 2.01
CA PHE A 26 10.06 -6.37 1.80
C PHE A 26 11.46 -5.75 1.81
N MET A 27 11.65 -4.62 1.11
CA MET A 27 12.92 -3.90 1.06
C MET A 27 13.32 -3.35 2.42
N ASP A 28 12.38 -2.76 3.17
CA ASP A 28 12.64 -2.25 4.52
C ASP A 28 13.12 -3.37 5.46
N VAL A 29 12.40 -4.50 5.48
CA VAL A 29 12.81 -5.68 6.24
C VAL A 29 14.16 -6.21 5.77
N LEU A 30 14.42 -6.20 4.46
CA LEU A 30 15.71 -6.64 3.94
C LEU A 30 16.86 -5.74 4.41
N PHE A 31 16.66 -4.42 4.49
CA PHE A 31 17.69 -3.50 5.00
C PHE A 31 17.98 -3.65 6.48
N TRP A 32 17.02 -4.16 7.27
CA TRP A 32 17.28 -4.60 8.64
C TRP A 32 18.20 -5.83 8.72
N VAL A 33 18.13 -6.74 7.76
CA VAL A 33 18.88 -8.01 7.78
C VAL A 33 20.23 -7.90 7.07
N VAL A 34 20.22 -7.31 5.88
CA VAL A 34 21.35 -7.21 4.96
C VAL A 34 21.47 -5.75 4.56
N ASN A 35 22.02 -4.92 5.44
CA ASN A 35 22.28 -3.52 5.15
C ASN A 35 23.54 -3.39 4.26
N PRO A 36 23.42 -3.07 2.96
CA PRO A 36 24.56 -3.05 2.04
C PRO A 36 25.40 -1.76 2.15
N TRP A 37 24.93 -0.74 2.86
CA TRP A 37 25.59 0.56 2.99
C TRP A 37 26.27 0.76 4.35
N GLY A 38 26.19 -0.23 5.24
CA GLY A 38 26.79 -0.21 6.57
C GLY A 38 25.88 0.34 7.67
N TRP A 39 26.37 0.31 8.91
CA TRP A 39 25.56 0.56 10.12
C TRP A 39 25.73 1.97 10.70
N ASP A 40 26.09 2.95 9.87
CA ASP A 40 26.11 4.34 10.31
C ASP A 40 24.67 4.80 10.66
N PRO A 41 24.45 5.44 11.82
CA PRO A 41 23.11 5.84 12.26
C PRO A 41 22.37 6.74 11.27
N LEU A 42 23.08 7.67 10.61
CA LEU A 42 22.47 8.56 9.62
C LEU A 42 21.99 7.75 8.41
N ILE A 43 22.84 6.85 7.90
CA ILE A 43 22.49 6.00 6.75
C ILE A 43 21.29 5.11 7.07
N ILE A 44 21.25 4.51 8.27
CA ILE A 44 20.12 3.69 8.71
C ILE A 44 18.84 4.52 8.74
N VAL A 45 18.86 5.70 9.38
CA VAL A 45 17.68 6.56 9.48
C VAL A 45 17.20 6.99 8.09
N VAL A 46 18.11 7.41 7.21
CA VAL A 46 17.74 7.87 5.86
C VAL A 46 17.20 6.72 5.00
N SER A 47 17.85 5.56 4.99
CA SER A 47 17.41 4.40 4.21
C SER A 47 16.02 3.93 4.63
N HIS A 48 15.76 3.81 5.93
CA HIS A 48 14.46 3.38 6.46
C HIS A 48 13.41 4.48 6.35
N PHE A 49 13.79 5.76 6.42
CA PHE A 49 12.86 6.85 6.15
C PHE A 49 12.40 6.81 4.69
N LEU A 50 13.32 6.59 3.74
CA LEU A 50 13.01 6.51 2.32
C LEU A 50 12.16 5.30 1.92
N THR A 51 12.08 4.25 2.76
CA THR A 51 11.19 3.10 2.56
C THR A 51 9.88 3.25 3.34
N LEU A 52 9.95 3.54 4.65
CA LEU A 52 8.78 3.62 5.53
C LEU A 52 7.89 4.82 5.24
N PHE A 53 8.46 5.97 4.88
CA PHE A 53 7.66 7.15 4.58
C PHE A 53 6.72 6.93 3.37
N PRO A 54 7.20 6.52 2.19
CA PRO A 54 6.30 6.22 1.08
C PRO A 54 5.41 5.00 1.37
N LEU A 55 5.86 4.01 2.14
CA LEU A 55 5.04 2.87 2.55
C LEU A 55 3.81 3.33 3.33
N LEU A 56 3.99 4.21 4.32
CA LEU A 56 2.89 4.75 5.12
C LEU A 56 1.95 5.60 4.28
N LEU A 57 2.49 6.47 3.42
CA LEU A 57 1.67 7.30 2.53
C LEU A 57 0.85 6.44 1.55
N LEU A 58 1.47 5.42 0.94
CA LEU A 58 0.79 4.49 0.04
C LEU A 58 -0.24 3.63 0.79
N ALA A 59 0.03 3.20 2.02
CA ALA A 59 -0.95 2.49 2.84
C ALA A 59 -2.19 3.35 3.11
N ILE A 60 -1.99 4.60 3.51
CA ILE A 60 -3.08 5.56 3.72
C ILE A 60 -3.84 5.77 2.41
N LEU A 61 -3.13 6.03 1.30
CA LEU A 61 -3.75 6.25 0.00
C LEU A 61 -4.57 5.05 -0.46
N THR A 62 -4.02 3.83 -0.34
CA THR A 62 -4.68 2.58 -0.70
C THR A 62 -5.97 2.39 0.10
N TYR A 63 -5.91 2.63 1.41
CA TYR A 63 -7.07 2.52 2.29
C TYR A 63 -8.15 3.55 1.93
N VAL A 64 -7.74 4.81 1.74
CA VAL A 64 -8.65 5.90 1.39
C VAL A 64 -9.30 5.64 0.03
N SER A 65 -8.53 5.26 -0.98
CA SER A 65 -9.05 4.88 -2.31
C SER A 65 -10.05 3.72 -2.20
N GLY A 66 -9.73 2.66 -1.46
CA GLY A 66 -10.63 1.53 -1.25
C GLY A 66 -11.93 1.92 -0.55
N LEU A 67 -11.90 2.89 0.37
CA LEU A 67 -13.09 3.42 1.03
C LEU A 67 -13.98 4.22 0.07
N PHE A 68 -13.38 5.04 -0.80
CA PHE A 68 -14.14 5.82 -1.78
C PHE A 68 -14.83 4.93 -2.80
N VAL A 69 -14.15 3.89 -3.30
CA VAL A 69 -14.73 2.97 -4.28
C VAL A 69 -15.92 2.22 -3.70
N GLN A 70 -15.81 1.65 -2.50
CA GLN A 70 -16.93 0.97 -1.82
C GLN A 70 -18.15 1.89 -1.63
N ARG A 71 -17.93 3.17 -1.33
CA ARG A 71 -19.01 4.15 -1.15
C ARG A 71 -19.74 4.45 -2.45
N ASP A 72 -19.03 4.53 -3.56
CA ASP A 72 -19.64 4.84 -4.85
C ASP A 72 -20.35 3.62 -5.46
N GLU A 73 -19.83 2.41 -5.28
CA GLU A 73 -20.53 1.16 -5.62
C GLU A 73 -21.84 1.01 -4.82
N GLY A 74 -21.82 1.29 -3.51
CA GLY A 74 -23.03 1.22 -2.68
C GLY A 74 -24.11 2.23 -3.05
N LYS A 75 -23.74 3.43 -3.51
CA LYS A 75 -24.68 4.43 -4.02
C LYS A 75 -25.29 4.04 -5.36
N ALA A 76 -24.51 3.39 -6.24
CA ALA A 76 -25.01 2.91 -7.52
C ALA A 76 -26.08 1.83 -7.32
N ALA A 77 -25.82 0.85 -6.45
CA ALA A 77 -26.76 -0.22 -6.14
C ALA A 77 -28.07 0.27 -5.47
N ALA A 78 -28.07 1.41 -4.78
CA ALA A 78 -29.26 2.00 -4.17
C ALA A 78 -30.11 2.85 -5.15
N ARG A 79 -29.61 3.11 -6.36
CA ARG A 79 -30.30 3.87 -7.41
C ARG A 79 -30.95 2.97 -8.47
N GLU A 80 -30.59 1.68 -8.50
CA GLU A 80 -31.21 0.62 -9.30
C GLU A 80 -32.37 -0.03 -8.53
#